data_AF-A0A9X8VAR6-F1
#
_entry.id   AF-A0A9X8VAR6-F1
#
_cell.length_a   1.000
_cell.length_b   1.000
_cell.length_c   1.000
_cell.angle_alpha   90.00
_cell.angle_beta   90.00
_cell.angle_gamma   90.00
#
_symmetry.space_group_name_H-M   'P 1'
#
loop_
_entity.id
_entity.type
_entity.pdbx_description
1 polymer ?
#
loop_
_entity_poly.entity_id
_entity_poly.type
_entity_poly.pdbx_seq_one_letter_code
_entity_poly.pdbx_strand_id
1 'polypeptide(L)'
;RGALNVPNLSRVVKYNEPRMPWPQVVELLQKYVHLEKQGDTGLYHVARIKQWLGYLRKEYDEATELFSEIRALTTSGDIARVICRS
;
A
#
# COMPACT_ATOMS: atom_id res chain seq x y z
N ARG A 1 -2.99 -7.47 -19.05
CA ARG A 1 -2.35 -6.22 -18.59
C ARG A 1 -3.46 -5.32 -18.01
N GLY A 2 -3.91 -5.59 -16.79
CA GLY A 2 -5.00 -4.84 -16.15
C GLY A 2 -4.47 -3.52 -15.56
N ALA A 3 -5.09 -2.41 -15.96
CA ALA A 3 -4.68 -1.05 -15.63
C ALA A 3 -5.22 -0.60 -14.26
N LEU A 4 -4.79 -1.27 -13.18
CA LEU A 4 -4.99 -0.77 -11.81
C LEU A 4 -3.63 -0.34 -11.24
N ASN A 5 -3.06 0.69 -11.87
CA ASN A 5 -1.99 1.46 -11.27
C ASN A 5 -2.65 2.38 -10.24
N VAL A 6 -2.35 2.23 -8.94
CA VAL A 6 -2.47 3.38 -8.04
C VAL A 6 -1.51 4.42 -8.59
N PRO A 7 -2.00 5.48 -9.25
CA PRO A 7 -1.17 6.27 -10.15
C PRO A 7 -0.08 7.00 -9.37
N ASN A 8 -0.33 7.30 -8.10
CA ASN A 8 0.51 8.21 -7.34
C ASN A 8 1.72 7.51 -6.70
N LEU A 9 1.51 6.39 -6.01
CA LEU A 9 2.61 5.65 -5.35
C LEU A 9 3.65 5.10 -6.32
N SER A 10 3.19 4.57 -7.45
CA SER A 10 4.10 4.13 -8.50
C SER A 10 4.87 5.29 -9.12
N ARG A 11 4.28 6.51 -9.13
CA ARG A 11 4.96 7.70 -9.64
C ARG A 11 5.99 8.26 -8.65
N VAL A 12 5.69 8.28 -7.35
CA VAL A 12 6.65 8.64 -6.31
C VAL A 12 7.91 7.78 -6.40
N VAL A 13 7.74 6.45 -6.54
CA VAL A 13 8.88 5.52 -6.65
C VAL A 13 9.56 5.59 -8.03
N LYS A 14 8.82 5.83 -9.12
CA LYS A 14 9.35 5.76 -10.50
C LYS A 14 9.89 7.07 -11.05
N TYR A 15 9.28 8.20 -10.71
CA TYR A 15 9.65 9.53 -11.20
C TYR A 15 10.40 10.36 -10.16
N ASN A 16 10.72 9.76 -9.00
CA ASN A 16 11.45 10.42 -7.92
C ASN A 16 10.79 11.76 -7.52
N GLU A 17 9.46 11.77 -7.52
CA GLU A 17 8.69 12.94 -7.08
C GLU A 17 9.06 13.27 -5.62
N PRO A 18 8.95 14.55 -5.21
CA PRO A 18 9.22 14.95 -3.84
C PRO A 18 8.45 14.05 -2.86
N ARG A 19 9.19 13.57 -1.85
CA ARG A 19 8.68 12.71 -0.77
C ARG A 19 7.34 13.21 -0.27
N MET A 20 6.30 12.42 -0.55
CA MET A 20 4.94 12.69 -0.12
C MET A 20 4.84 12.47 1.40
N PRO A 21 4.25 13.40 2.17
CA PRO A 21 4.12 13.20 3.60
C PRO A 21 3.34 11.92 3.90
N TRP A 22 3.78 11.18 4.92
CA TRP A 22 3.25 9.88 5.28
C TRP A 22 1.71 9.80 5.34
N PRO A 23 0.98 10.78 5.92
CA PRO A 23 -0.49 10.76 5.93
C PRO A 23 -1.12 10.64 4.54
N GLN A 24 -0.56 11.30 3.53
CA GLN A 24 -1.07 11.20 2.15
C GLN A 24 -0.79 9.82 1.54
N VAL A 25 0.34 9.20 1.91
CA VAL A 25 0.66 7.83 1.51
C VAL A 25 -0.35 6.85 2.12
N VAL A 26 -0.68 7.01 3.40
CA VAL A 26 -1.70 6.20 4.09
C VAL A 26 -3.07 6.39 3.45
N GLU A 27 -3.51 7.62 3.17
CA GLU A 27 -4.78 7.87 2.46
C GLU A 27 -4.86 7.17 1.11
N LEU A 28 -3.76 7.13 0.35
CA LEU A 28 -3.71 6.42 -0.93
C LEU A 28 -3.85 4.91 -0.74
N LEU A 29 -3.18 4.36 0.28
CA LEU A 29 -3.28 2.94 0.62
C LEU A 29 -4.72 2.59 1.07
N GLN A 30 -5.35 3.44 1.89
CA GLN A 30 -6.75 3.29 2.33
C GLN A 30 -7.73 3.29 1.15
N LYS A 31 -7.57 4.23 0.20
CA LYS A 31 -8.37 4.26 -1.03
C LYS A 31 -8.16 2.99 -1.86
N TYR A 32 -6.93 2.49 -1.93
CA TYR A 32 -6.62 1.28 -2.69
C TYR A 32 -7.27 0.03 -2.10
N VAL A 33 -7.19 -0.17 -0.79
CA VAL A 33 -7.83 -1.32 -0.13
C VAL A 33 -9.35 -1.26 -0.17
N HIS A 34 -9.94 -0.05 -0.26
CA HIS A 34 -11.39 0.11 -0.41
C HIS A 34 -11.89 -0.18 -1.83
N LEU A 35 -11.12 0.19 -2.86
CA LEU A 35 -11.45 -0.04 -4.27
C LEU A 35 -11.53 -1.54 -4.62
N GLU A 36 -10.78 -2.39 -3.92
CA GLU A 36 -10.77 -3.84 -4.16
C GLU A 36 -12.03 -4.59 -3.85
N LYS A 37 -12.92 -4.01 -3.03
CA LYS A 37 -14.14 -4.70 -2.59
C LYS A 37 -15.05 -5.12 -3.76
N GLN A 38 -14.76 -4.68 -5.00
CA GLN A 38 -15.56 -4.91 -6.20
C GLN A 38 -14.89 -5.79 -7.28
N GLY A 39 -13.64 -6.27 -7.07
CA GLY A 39 -12.75 -6.65 -8.18
C GLY A 39 -12.36 -8.13 -8.32
N ASP A 40 -11.31 -8.59 -7.63
CA ASP A 40 -10.76 -9.93 -7.85
C ASP A 40 -9.75 -10.34 -6.72
N THR A 41 -9.41 -11.62 -6.67
CA THR A 41 -8.46 -12.32 -5.78
C THR A 41 -7.54 -11.48 -4.86
N GLY A 42 -7.93 -11.33 -3.58
CA GLY A 42 -7.21 -10.55 -2.56
C GLY A 42 -5.72 -10.89 -2.35
N LEU A 43 -5.23 -12.01 -2.87
CA LEU A 43 -3.81 -12.39 -2.85
C LEU A 43 -2.92 -11.48 -3.71
N TYR A 44 -3.40 -11.05 -4.89
CA TYR A 44 -2.63 -10.15 -5.76
C TYR A 44 -2.36 -8.81 -5.06
N HIS A 45 -3.35 -8.34 -4.30
CA HIS A 45 -3.27 -7.09 -3.54
C HIS A 45 -2.31 -7.13 -2.37
N VAL A 46 -2.36 -8.22 -1.62
CA VAL A 46 -1.41 -8.48 -0.52
C VAL A 46 0.02 -8.37 -1.04
N ALA A 47 0.32 -9.01 -2.17
CA ALA A 47 1.65 -8.94 -2.78
C ALA A 47 2.03 -7.51 -3.20
N ARG A 48 1.07 -6.75 -3.77
CA ARG A 48 1.28 -5.38 -4.24
C ARG A 48 1.56 -4.39 -3.10
N ILE A 49 0.78 -4.43 -2.02
CA ILE A 49 0.96 -3.55 -0.86
C ILE A 49 2.29 -3.86 -0.18
N LYS A 50 2.62 -5.15 0.00
CA LYS A 50 3.92 -5.56 0.55
C LYS A 50 5.07 -5.06 -0.32
N GLN A 51 4.92 -5.09 -1.65
CA GLN A 51 5.91 -4.54 -2.55
C GLN A 51 6.09 -3.03 -2.35
N TRP A 52 5.02 -2.24 -2.29
CA TRP A 52 5.13 -0.79 -2.07
C TRP A 52 5.70 -0.42 -0.70
N LEU A 53 5.23 -1.04 0.37
CA LEU A 53 5.77 -0.82 1.71
C LEU A 53 7.25 -1.25 1.79
N GLY A 54 7.65 -2.27 1.05
CA GLY A 54 9.05 -2.68 0.91
C GLY A 54 9.96 -1.61 0.29
N TYR A 55 9.42 -0.73 -0.56
CA TYR A 55 10.13 0.46 -1.06
C TYR A 55 10.03 1.62 -0.07
N LEU A 56 8.84 1.90 0.47
CA LEU A 56 8.59 3.03 1.37
C LEU A 56 9.36 2.93 2.67
N ARG A 57 9.59 1.73 3.21
CA ARG A 57 10.40 1.53 4.44
C ARG A 57 11.85 2.01 4.34
N LYS A 58 12.35 2.34 3.14
CA LYS A 58 13.67 2.96 2.96
C LYS A 58 13.64 4.46 3.25
N GLU A 59 12.47 5.08 3.09
CA GLU A 59 12.27 6.54 3.15
C GLU A 59 11.41 6.97 4.35
N TYR A 60 10.56 6.09 4.87
CA TYR A 60 9.63 6.35 5.98
C TYR A 60 9.78 5.29 7.06
N ASP A 61 10.01 5.72 8.30
CA ASP A 61 10.12 4.82 9.45
C ASP A 61 8.74 4.19 9.75
N GLU A 62 7.67 4.99 9.61
CA GLU A 62 6.29 4.53 9.78
C GLU A 62 5.92 3.38 8.81
N ALA A 63 6.52 3.36 7.61
CA ALA A 63 6.32 2.27 6.66
C ALA A 63 6.97 0.95 7.13
N THR A 64 8.05 1.03 7.90
CA THR A 64 8.70 -0.14 8.50
C THR A 64 7.79 -0.78 9.54
N GLU A 65 7.19 0.05 10.40
CA GLU A 65 6.23 -0.41 11.41
C GLU A 65 5.01 -1.06 10.74
N LEU A 66 4.39 -0.36 9.80
CA LEU A 66 3.22 -0.84 9.07
C LEU A 66 3.53 -2.13 8.29
N PHE A 67 4.70 -2.23 7.66
CA PHE A 67 5.14 -3.45 6.98
C PHE A 67 5.29 -4.63 7.95
N SER A 68 5.83 -4.38 9.14
CA SER A 68 5.98 -5.40 10.17
C SER A 68 4.63 -5.98 10.59
N GLU A 69 3.61 -5.13 10.75
CA GLU A 69 2.25 -5.57 11.07
C GLU A 69 1.62 -6.37 9.94
N ILE A 70 1.73 -5.90 8.69
CA ILE A 70 1.07 -6.55 7.56
C ILE A 70 1.83 -7.76 7.01
N ARG A 71 3.11 -7.97 7.36
CA ARG A 71 3.93 -9.07 6.80
C ARG A 71 3.32 -10.44 7.12
N ALA A 72 2.76 -10.59 8.32
CA ALA A 72 2.14 -11.80 8.82
C ALA A 72 0.75 -12.05 8.22
N LEU A 73 0.14 -11.01 7.63
CA LEU A 73 -1.19 -11.06 7.05
C LEU A 73 -1.13 -11.61 5.63
N THR A 74 -2.03 -12.54 5.32
CA THR A 74 -2.12 -13.22 4.01
C THR A 74 -3.40 -12.87 3.27
N THR A 75 -4.33 -12.17 3.92
CA THR A 75 -5.60 -11.73 3.33
C THR A 75 -5.59 -10.22 3.10
N SER A 76 -6.23 -9.77 2.03
CA SER A 76 -6.41 -8.34 1.77
C SER A 76 -7.27 -7.66 2.83
N GLY A 77 -8.24 -8.37 3.41
CA GLY A 77 -9.13 -7.84 4.45
C GLY A 77 -8.40 -7.50 5.74
N ASP A 78 -7.48 -8.35 6.19
CA ASP A 78 -6.67 -8.07 7.38
C ASP A 78 -5.73 -6.88 7.13
N ILE A 79 -5.09 -6.81 5.97
CA ILE A 79 -4.21 -5.69 5.60
C ILE A 79 -5.00 -4.38 5.54
N ALA A 80 -6.19 -4.41 4.93
CA ALA A 80 -7.08 -3.25 4.86
C ALA A 80 -7.46 -2.74 6.25
N ARG A 81 -7.70 -3.66 7.20
CA ARG A 81 -8.02 -3.32 8.59
C ARG A 81 -6.88 -2.61 9.30
N VAL A 82 -5.63 -3.06 9.10
CA VAL A 82 -4.44 -2.40 9.67
C VAL A 82 -4.28 -1.00 9.08
N ILE A 83 -4.32 -0.90 7.74
CA ILE A 83 -4.13 0.38 7.03
C ILE A 83 -5.23 1.40 7.35
N CYS A 84 -6.46 0.96 7.61
CA CYS A 84 -7.59 1.82 7.99
C CYS A 84 -7.57 2.23 9.48
N ARG A 85 -6.78 1.54 10.31
CA ARG A 85 -6.62 1.84 11.74
C ARG A 85 -5.53 2.89 11.99
N SER A 86 -4.49 2.91 11.15
CA SER A 86 -3.42 3.92 11.12
C SER A 86 -3.90 5.23 10.50
#